data_AF-A0A6B0YGH8-F1
#
_entry.id   AF-A0A6B0YGH8-F1
#
_cell.length_a   1.000
_cell.length_b   1.000
_cell.length_c   1.000
_cell.angle_alpha   90.00
_cell.angle_beta   90.00
_cell.angle_gamma   90.00
#
_symmetry.space_group_name_H-M   'P 1'
#
loop_
_entity.id
_entity.type
_entity.pdbx_description
1 polymer ?
#
loop_
_entity_poly.entity_id
_entity_poly.type
_entity_poly.pdbx_seq_one_letter_code
_entity_poly.pdbx_strand_id
1 'polypeptide(L)'
;MTISSGIWALVPFKGATGAKRRLESVLDERERESLVLAMIRDVLDTLAQCRALSGTLLVSRDVQAFELAEEFGIDVFEDSATDLSGAVVQSGTYAQRQRQAEGTLFVPGDVPLIQPEDVVAVLDGHEQVTLVPDANDIGTNAAVSSPPNAFEYLFDGKSFKPHIASARRAGIEPRVVRNTAWGLDVDTVQELAAVARRAAGTRTGQFLESSGIAARLARAKPQSP
;
A
#
# COMPACT_ATOMS: atom_id res chain seq x y z
N MET A 1 4.86 -26.15 8.26
CA MET A 1 5.32 -25.96 6.87
C MET A 1 4.59 -24.74 6.35
N THR A 2 5.25 -23.58 6.28
CA THR A 2 4.63 -22.38 5.68
C THR A 2 4.99 -22.43 4.21
N ILE A 3 4.02 -22.84 3.37
CA ILE A 3 4.17 -22.85 1.93
C ILE A 3 4.22 -21.37 1.50
N SER A 4 5.34 -20.93 0.90
CA SER A 4 5.39 -19.63 0.22
C SER A 4 4.38 -19.69 -0.92
N SER A 5 3.43 -18.76 -0.96
CA SER A 5 2.25 -18.84 -1.82
C SER A 5 2.52 -18.51 -3.30
N GLY A 6 3.78 -18.40 -3.72
CA GLY A 6 4.16 -17.91 -5.05
C GLY A 6 3.76 -16.45 -5.31
N ILE A 7 3.29 -15.74 -4.27
CA ILE A 7 2.75 -14.39 -4.38
C ILE A 7 3.85 -13.34 -4.19
N TRP A 8 3.91 -12.39 -5.12
CA TRP A 8 4.79 -11.23 -5.04
C TRP A 8 4.02 -9.98 -4.64
N ALA A 9 4.55 -9.21 -3.69
CA ALA A 9 3.99 -7.90 -3.37
C ALA A 9 4.43 -6.87 -4.42
N LEU A 10 3.49 -6.03 -4.87
CA LEU A 10 3.70 -4.91 -5.77
C LEU A 10 3.41 -3.64 -4.99
N VAL A 11 4.42 -2.79 -4.82
CA VAL A 11 4.32 -1.55 -4.03
C VAL A 11 4.54 -0.35 -4.94
N PRO A 12 3.49 0.32 -5.43
CA PRO A 12 3.65 1.52 -6.24
C PRO A 12 4.15 2.71 -5.43
N PHE A 13 5.15 3.39 -5.96
CA PHE A 13 5.75 4.58 -5.36
C PHE A 13 6.02 5.63 -6.44
N LYS A 14 5.45 6.82 -6.30
CA LYS A 14 5.58 7.91 -7.30
C LYS A 14 6.64 8.96 -6.94
N GLY A 15 7.47 8.68 -5.93
CA GLY A 15 8.33 9.69 -5.32
C GLY A 15 7.64 10.45 -4.20
N ALA A 16 8.44 11.06 -3.33
CA ALA A 16 7.94 11.83 -2.19
C ALA A 16 7.61 13.29 -2.57
N THR A 17 8.27 13.83 -3.58
CA THR A 17 8.14 15.25 -3.97
C THR A 17 6.75 15.57 -4.50
N GLY A 18 6.15 16.63 -3.96
CA GLY A 18 4.79 17.04 -4.31
C GLY A 18 3.68 16.07 -3.87
N ALA A 19 4.01 15.04 -3.07
CA ALA A 19 3.03 14.10 -2.54
C ALA A 19 2.21 14.69 -1.38
N LYS A 20 1.10 14.02 -1.06
CA LYS A 20 0.24 14.33 0.09
C LYS A 20 -0.20 15.80 0.21
N ARG A 21 -0.44 16.48 -0.92
CA ARG A 21 -0.83 17.91 -0.98
C ARG A 21 -2.04 18.28 -0.11
N ARG A 22 -2.94 17.34 0.15
CA ARG A 22 -4.07 17.52 1.08
C ARG A 22 -3.63 17.85 2.52
N LEU A 23 -2.38 17.57 2.88
CA LEU A 23 -1.78 17.86 4.18
C LEU A 23 -1.02 19.19 4.24
N GLU A 24 -0.98 19.98 3.15
CA GLU A 24 -0.29 21.30 3.09
C GLU A 24 -0.77 22.29 4.16
N SER A 25 -1.98 22.11 4.68
CA SER A 25 -2.52 22.95 5.76
C SER A 25 -1.84 22.74 7.12
N VAL A 26 -1.16 21.60 7.31
CA VAL A 26 -0.53 21.24 8.60
C VAL A 26 0.92 20.79 8.48
N LEU A 27 1.37 20.40 7.28
CA LEU A 27 2.74 19.97 6.99
C LEU A 27 3.37 20.84 5.91
N ASP A 28 4.62 21.25 6.12
CA ASP A 28 5.42 21.83 5.04
C ASP A 28 5.87 20.76 4.01
N GLU A 29 6.52 21.19 2.93
CA GLU A 29 6.93 20.29 1.85
C GLU A 29 7.91 19.20 2.32
N ARG A 30 8.91 19.56 3.13
CA ARG A 30 9.91 18.61 3.65
C ARG A 30 9.28 17.63 4.62
N GLU A 31 8.33 18.09 5.43
CA GLU A 31 7.56 17.25 6.34
C GLU A 31 6.69 16.25 5.59
N ARG A 32 6.06 16.65 4.47
CA ARG A 32 5.31 15.72 3.62
C ARG A 32 6.19 14.69 2.95
N GLU A 33 7.34 15.10 2.42
CA GLU A 33 8.30 14.17 1.81
C GLU A 33 8.80 13.14 2.83
N SER A 34 9.21 13.61 4.00
CA SER A 34 9.68 12.76 5.09
C SER A 34 8.59 11.81 5.60
N LEU A 35 7.34 12.27 5.66
CA LEU A 35 6.19 11.43 6.02
C LEU A 35 6.01 10.29 5.02
N VAL A 36 6.01 10.59 3.71
CA VAL A 36 5.85 9.57 2.66
C VAL A 36 6.96 8.53 2.73
N LEU A 37 8.21 8.97 2.91
CA LEU A 37 9.35 8.07 3.06
C LEU A 37 9.29 7.24 4.34
N ALA A 38 8.77 7.78 5.44
CA ALA A 38 8.59 7.02 6.67
C ALA A 38 7.50 5.94 6.52
N MET A 39 6.39 6.27 5.87
CA MET A 39 5.27 5.34 5.66
C MET A 39 5.63 4.19 4.74
N ILE A 40 6.29 4.47 3.61
CA ILE A 40 6.66 3.41 2.69
C ILE A 40 7.70 2.46 3.32
N ARG A 41 8.62 2.99 4.15
CA ARG A 41 9.55 2.12 4.88
C ARG A 41 8.84 1.21 5.88
N ASP A 42 7.80 1.68 6.57
CA ASP A 42 6.99 0.82 7.45
C ASP A 42 6.29 -0.31 6.66
N VAL A 43 5.77 0.02 5.47
CA VAL A 43 5.19 -0.98 4.55
C VAL A 43 6.24 -1.98 4.11
N LEU A 44 7.42 -1.53 3.68
CA LEU A 44 8.49 -2.42 3.22
C LEU A 44 9.07 -3.28 4.36
N ASP A 45 9.22 -2.74 5.58
CA ASP A 45 9.63 -3.50 6.77
C ASP A 45 8.63 -4.63 7.05
N THR A 46 7.33 -4.34 6.89
CA THR A 46 6.25 -5.33 7.08
C THR A 46 6.31 -6.44 6.03
N LEU A 47 6.47 -6.08 4.75
CA LEU A 47 6.52 -7.05 3.66
C LEU A 47 7.77 -7.92 3.73
N ALA A 48 8.92 -7.35 4.10
CA ALA A 48 10.17 -8.09 4.28
C ALA A 48 10.09 -9.14 5.41
N GLN A 49 9.27 -8.89 6.44
CA GLN A 49 9.03 -9.83 7.55
C GLN A 49 7.96 -10.89 7.22
N CYS A 50 7.17 -10.70 6.17
CA CYS A 50 6.07 -11.58 5.80
C CYS A 50 6.55 -12.79 4.96
N ARG A 51 6.83 -13.92 5.62
CA ARG A 51 7.29 -15.16 4.98
C ARG A 51 6.29 -15.84 4.03
N ALA A 52 5.03 -15.38 4.01
CA ALA A 52 4.04 -15.89 3.07
C ALA A 52 4.30 -15.38 1.64
N LEU A 53 4.98 -14.23 1.49
CA LEU A 53 5.36 -13.66 0.20
C LEU A 53 6.64 -14.32 -0.34
N SER A 54 6.74 -14.40 -1.67
CA SER A 54 7.93 -14.85 -2.36
C SER A 54 8.92 -13.72 -2.65
N GLY A 55 8.46 -12.47 -2.62
CA GLY A 55 9.27 -11.28 -2.82
C GLY A 55 8.43 -10.01 -2.94
N THR A 56 9.12 -8.88 -3.08
CA THR A 56 8.53 -7.55 -3.23
C THR A 56 9.14 -6.85 -4.43
N LEU A 57 8.29 -6.22 -5.23
CA LEU A 57 8.67 -5.30 -6.31
C LEU A 57 8.22 -3.88 -5.94
N LEU A 58 9.18 -2.97 -5.87
CA LEU A 58 8.90 -1.55 -5.77
C LEU A 58 8.65 -1.02 -7.18
N VAL A 59 7.44 -0.51 -7.44
CA VAL A 59 7.00 -0.08 -8.78
C VAL A 59 7.14 1.43 -8.87
N SER A 60 8.19 1.91 -9.55
CA SER A 60 8.52 3.33 -9.57
C SER A 60 9.48 3.71 -10.68
N ARG A 61 9.45 4.99 -11.05
CA ARG A 61 10.46 5.67 -11.89
C ARG A 61 11.26 6.72 -11.11
N ASP A 62 10.95 6.92 -9.83
CA ASP A 62 11.59 7.96 -9.02
C ASP A 62 12.95 7.46 -8.52
N VAL A 63 13.94 8.36 -8.47
CA VAL A 63 15.29 8.01 -8.02
C VAL A 63 15.30 7.51 -6.57
N GLN A 64 14.41 8.03 -5.72
CA GLN A 64 14.26 7.59 -4.33
C GLN A 64 13.84 6.13 -4.21
N ALA A 65 13.24 5.55 -5.26
CA ALA A 65 12.88 4.14 -5.28
C ALA A 65 14.12 3.23 -5.30
N PHE A 66 15.20 3.63 -5.97
CA PHE A 66 16.43 2.85 -6.00
C PHE A 66 17.13 2.83 -4.64
N GLU A 67 17.12 3.96 -3.93
CA GLU A 67 17.64 4.05 -2.56
C GLU A 67 16.84 3.15 -1.60
N LEU A 68 15.50 3.18 -1.69
CA LEU A 68 14.62 2.29 -0.92
C LEU A 68 14.87 0.82 -1.30
N ALA A 69 15.03 0.50 -2.57
CA ALA A 69 15.25 -0.86 -3.01
C ALA A 69 16.59 -1.43 -2.51
N GLU A 70 17.65 -0.61 -2.51
CA GLU A 70 18.93 -0.96 -1.92
C GLU A 70 18.83 -1.15 -0.40
N GLU A 71 18.14 -0.25 0.31
CA GLU A 71 17.92 -0.34 1.77
C GLU A 71 17.25 -1.67 2.17
N PHE A 72 16.28 -2.14 1.37
CA PHE A 72 15.48 -3.32 1.67
C PHE A 72 15.92 -4.60 0.93
N GLY A 73 16.89 -4.51 0.01
CA GLY A 73 17.31 -5.63 -0.82
C GLY A 73 16.20 -6.18 -1.73
N ILE A 74 15.36 -5.29 -2.27
CA ILE A 74 14.22 -5.63 -3.14
C ILE A 74 14.45 -5.16 -4.58
N ASP A 75 13.66 -5.68 -5.52
CA ASP A 75 13.73 -5.29 -6.92
C ASP A 75 12.92 -4.01 -7.20
N VAL A 76 13.41 -3.15 -8.09
CA VAL A 76 12.64 -2.05 -8.68
C VAL A 76 12.11 -2.48 -10.05
N PHE A 77 10.82 -2.22 -10.29
CA PHE A 77 10.24 -2.26 -11.62
C PHE A 77 9.89 -0.84 -12.07
N GLU A 78 10.62 -0.36 -13.08
CA GLU A 78 10.33 0.89 -13.75
C GLU A 78 9.16 0.73 -14.73
N ASP A 79 7.97 1.15 -14.31
CA ASP A 79 6.80 1.13 -15.16
C ASP A 79 6.85 2.24 -16.24
N SER A 80 6.13 2.02 -17.33
CA SER A 80 5.94 3.01 -18.41
C SER A 80 4.52 3.56 -18.45
N ALA A 81 3.71 3.28 -17.43
CA ALA A 81 2.31 3.63 -17.40
C ALA A 81 2.08 5.09 -17.00
N THR A 82 0.94 5.63 -17.43
CA THR A 82 0.50 6.98 -17.08
C THR A 82 -0.36 7.00 -15.81
N ASP A 83 -0.84 5.85 -15.34
CA ASP A 83 -1.72 5.71 -14.20
C ASP A 83 -1.35 4.50 -13.33
N LEU A 84 -2.00 4.42 -12.15
CA LEU A 84 -1.73 3.36 -11.17
C LEU A 84 -2.17 1.98 -11.68
N SER A 85 -3.32 1.88 -12.36
CA SER A 85 -3.80 0.61 -12.91
C SER A 85 -2.82 0.01 -13.90
N GLY A 86 -2.30 0.80 -14.84
CA GLY A 86 -1.30 0.37 -15.80
C GLY A 86 0.01 -0.03 -15.13
N ALA A 87 0.46 0.69 -14.11
CA ALA A 87 1.67 0.34 -13.35
C ALA A 87 1.52 -1.02 -12.65
N VAL A 88 0.37 -1.29 -12.02
CA VAL A 88 0.06 -2.59 -11.40
C VAL A 88 -0.02 -3.71 -12.45
N VAL A 89 -0.64 -3.47 -13.60
CA VAL A 89 -0.72 -4.46 -14.69
C VAL A 89 0.65 -4.81 -15.26
N GLN A 90 1.48 -3.79 -15.54
CA GLN A 90 2.83 -3.98 -16.07
C GLN A 90 3.73 -4.73 -15.09
N SER A 91 3.73 -4.31 -13.82
CA SER A 91 4.52 -4.98 -12.78
C SER A 91 4.03 -6.39 -12.48
N GLY A 92 2.71 -6.66 -12.52
CA GLY A 92 2.18 -8.01 -12.41
C GLY A 92 2.60 -8.92 -13.56
N THR A 93 2.62 -8.39 -14.79
CA THR A 93 3.12 -9.12 -15.96
C THR A 93 4.62 -9.41 -15.83
N TYR A 94 5.40 -8.45 -15.33
CA TYR A 94 6.82 -8.62 -15.05
C TYR A 94 7.05 -9.71 -13.99
N ALA A 95 6.35 -9.64 -12.85
CA ALA A 95 6.44 -10.63 -11.78
C ALA A 95 6.14 -12.04 -12.28
N GLN A 96 5.08 -12.20 -13.08
CA GLN A 96 4.74 -13.49 -13.68
C GLN A 96 5.86 -14.04 -14.59
N ARG A 97 6.44 -13.18 -15.44
CA ARG A 97 7.43 -13.62 -16.46
C ARG A 97 8.84 -13.80 -15.91
N GLN A 98 9.28 -12.90 -15.03
CA GLN A 98 10.67 -12.80 -14.57
C GLN A 98 10.89 -13.39 -13.18
N ARG A 99 9.82 -13.54 -12.40
CA ARG A 99 9.86 -14.11 -11.05
C ARG A 99 8.98 -15.36 -10.89
N GLN A 100 8.34 -15.80 -11.98
CA GLN A 100 7.43 -16.96 -11.99
C GLN A 100 6.33 -16.84 -10.94
N ALA A 101 5.88 -15.61 -10.66
CA ALA A 101 4.86 -15.35 -9.66
C ALA A 101 3.54 -16.05 -10.05
N GLU A 102 3.01 -16.83 -9.11
CA GLU A 102 1.70 -17.49 -9.24
C GLU A 102 0.55 -16.52 -8.94
N GLY A 103 0.84 -15.45 -8.21
CA GLY A 103 -0.07 -14.35 -7.93
C GLY A 103 0.65 -13.08 -7.53
N THR A 104 -0.08 -11.99 -7.42
CA THR A 104 0.43 -10.71 -6.94
C THR A 104 -0.47 -10.10 -5.89
N LEU A 105 0.13 -9.37 -4.95
CA LEU A 105 -0.53 -8.56 -3.94
C LEU A 105 -0.17 -7.09 -4.17
N PHE A 106 -1.13 -6.27 -4.59
CA PHE A 106 -0.99 -4.81 -4.59
C PHE A 106 -1.07 -4.28 -3.16
N VAL A 107 -0.07 -3.47 -2.76
CA VAL A 107 0.03 -2.81 -1.46
C VAL A 107 0.35 -1.33 -1.68
N PRO A 108 -0.49 -0.39 -1.21
CA PRO A 108 -0.18 1.03 -1.31
C PRO A 108 0.95 1.42 -0.32
N GLY A 109 1.73 2.46 -0.65
CA GLY A 109 2.88 2.89 0.16
C GLY A 109 2.54 3.73 1.40
N ASP A 110 1.26 3.94 1.70
CA ASP A 110 0.76 4.89 2.70
C ASP A 110 -0.17 4.26 3.74
N VAL A 111 -0.06 2.94 3.95
CA VAL A 111 -0.72 2.17 5.01
C VAL A 111 0.29 1.75 6.09
N PRO A 112 0.91 2.69 6.83
CA PRO A 112 2.06 2.43 7.71
C PRO A 112 1.76 1.53 8.92
N LEU A 113 0.48 1.19 9.16
CA LEU A 113 0.06 0.40 10.31
C LEU A 113 -0.12 -1.08 10.02
N ILE A 114 0.01 -1.52 8.76
CA ILE A 114 -0.08 -2.96 8.45
C ILE A 114 1.04 -3.71 9.17
N GLN A 115 0.75 -4.94 9.58
CA GLN A 115 1.72 -5.87 10.17
C GLN A 115 1.76 -7.18 9.36
N PRO A 116 2.79 -8.04 9.54
CA PRO A 116 2.89 -9.28 8.77
C PRO A 116 1.66 -10.18 8.90
N GLU A 117 1.04 -10.24 10.08
CA GLU A 117 -0.21 -10.97 10.33
C GLU A 117 -1.39 -10.42 9.50
N ASP A 118 -1.43 -9.12 9.24
CA ASP A 118 -2.47 -8.50 8.42
C ASP A 118 -2.33 -8.90 6.96
N VAL A 119 -1.09 -9.03 6.47
CA VAL A 119 -0.79 -9.57 5.14
C VAL A 119 -1.18 -11.05 5.07
N VAL A 120 -0.80 -11.84 6.07
CA VAL A 120 -1.16 -13.26 6.14
C VAL A 120 -2.68 -13.44 6.15
N ALA A 121 -3.44 -12.63 6.89
CA ALA A 121 -4.91 -12.71 6.90
C ALA A 121 -5.57 -12.43 5.53
N VAL A 122 -4.93 -11.58 4.71
CA VAL A 122 -5.37 -11.30 3.34
C VAL A 122 -5.08 -12.49 2.42
N LEU A 123 -3.93 -13.14 2.59
CA LEU A 123 -3.51 -14.31 1.80
C LEU A 123 -4.21 -15.62 2.24
N ASP A 124 -4.61 -15.71 3.50
CA ASP A 124 -5.27 -16.90 4.05
C ASP A 124 -6.65 -17.11 3.40
N GLY A 125 -6.84 -18.29 2.80
CA GLY A 125 -8.03 -18.61 2.01
C GLY A 125 -8.15 -17.82 0.69
N HIS A 126 -7.06 -17.22 0.19
CA HIS A 126 -7.02 -16.66 -1.15
C HIS A 126 -7.06 -17.77 -2.22
N GLU A 127 -7.93 -17.63 -3.22
CA GLU A 127 -8.02 -18.55 -4.36
C GLU A 127 -7.68 -17.86 -5.69
N GLN A 128 -8.39 -16.77 -6.02
CA GLN A 128 -8.22 -16.07 -7.30
C GLN A 128 -8.16 -14.55 -7.15
N VAL A 129 -9.18 -13.95 -6.52
CA VAL A 129 -9.21 -12.52 -6.24
C VAL A 129 -9.58 -12.29 -4.78
N THR A 130 -8.78 -11.49 -4.08
CA THR A 130 -9.10 -11.01 -2.74
C THR A 130 -8.94 -9.51 -2.69
N LEU A 131 -9.96 -8.80 -2.20
CA LEU A 131 -9.98 -7.34 -2.13
C LEU A 131 -10.10 -6.90 -0.68
N VAL A 132 -9.31 -5.89 -0.33
CA VAL A 132 -9.34 -5.23 0.97
C VAL A 132 -9.79 -3.79 0.74
N PRO A 133 -10.99 -3.40 1.21
CA PRO A 133 -11.43 -2.01 1.10
C PRO A 133 -10.72 -1.09 2.10
N ASP A 134 -10.82 0.21 1.87
CA ASP A 134 -10.59 1.23 2.89
C ASP A 134 -11.63 1.16 4.03
N ALA A 135 -11.50 1.99 5.06
CA ALA A 135 -12.43 2.01 6.19
C ALA A 135 -13.89 2.36 5.83
N ASN A 136 -14.13 2.97 4.66
CA ASN A 136 -15.44 3.45 4.22
C ASN A 136 -16.04 2.60 3.08
N ASP A 137 -15.40 1.49 2.70
CA ASP A 137 -15.75 0.68 1.53
C ASP A 137 -15.80 1.51 0.21
N ILE A 138 -14.91 2.49 0.05
CA ILE A 138 -14.80 3.35 -1.13
C ILE A 138 -13.61 2.96 -2.00
N GLY A 139 -12.39 3.07 -1.47
CA GLY A 139 -11.13 2.67 -2.08
C GLY A 139 -10.75 1.21 -1.81
N THR A 140 -9.75 0.73 -2.54
CA THR A 140 -9.14 -0.60 -2.35
C THR A 140 -7.73 -0.44 -1.79
N ASN A 141 -7.54 -0.82 -0.54
CA ASN A 141 -6.27 -0.69 0.19
C ASN A 141 -5.40 -1.96 0.11
N ALA A 142 -5.90 -3.04 -0.48
CA ALA A 142 -5.09 -4.15 -0.97
C ALA A 142 -5.86 -4.97 -2.01
N ALA A 143 -5.15 -5.59 -2.95
CA ALA A 143 -5.75 -6.52 -3.90
C ALA A 143 -4.80 -7.67 -4.20
N VAL A 144 -5.26 -8.91 -4.01
CA VAL A 144 -4.55 -10.13 -4.39
C VAL A 144 -5.18 -10.69 -5.66
N SER A 145 -4.34 -11.11 -6.61
CA SER A 145 -4.75 -11.71 -7.87
C SER A 145 -3.88 -12.93 -8.19
N SER A 146 -4.50 -14.09 -8.37
CA SER A 146 -3.87 -15.33 -8.83
C SER A 146 -4.69 -15.91 -9.99
N PRO A 147 -4.16 -16.01 -11.23
CA PRO A 147 -2.85 -15.50 -11.66
C PRO A 147 -2.74 -13.98 -11.54
N PRO A 148 -1.53 -13.39 -11.69
CA PRO A 148 -1.39 -11.94 -11.79
C PRO A 148 -2.31 -11.39 -12.89
N ASN A 149 -2.99 -10.27 -12.62
CA ASN A 149 -3.93 -9.61 -13.55
C ASN A 149 -5.17 -10.45 -13.93
N ALA A 150 -5.68 -11.29 -13.02
CA ALA A 150 -6.90 -12.08 -13.23
C ALA A 150 -8.18 -11.23 -13.38
N PHE A 151 -8.13 -9.96 -13.00
CA PHE A 151 -9.20 -8.98 -13.19
C PHE A 151 -8.63 -7.62 -13.58
N GLU A 152 -9.48 -6.75 -14.11
CA GLU A 152 -9.10 -5.39 -14.49
C GLU A 152 -9.04 -4.47 -13.25
N TYR A 153 -7.89 -3.82 -13.04
CA TYR A 153 -7.67 -2.82 -12.00
C TYR A 153 -8.22 -1.44 -12.44
N LEU A 154 -9.00 -0.81 -11.56
CA LEU A 154 -9.76 0.42 -11.79
C LEU A 154 -9.50 1.42 -10.65
N PHE A 155 -8.25 1.87 -10.50
CA PHE A 155 -7.86 2.84 -9.48
C PHE A 155 -8.23 4.28 -9.90
N ASP A 156 -9.48 4.67 -9.66
CA ASP A 156 -10.06 5.98 -10.00
C ASP A 156 -10.47 6.83 -8.79
N GLY A 157 -10.11 6.40 -7.58
CA GLY A 157 -10.48 7.03 -6.31
C GLY A 157 -11.76 6.50 -5.66
N LYS A 158 -12.53 5.63 -6.33
CA LYS A 158 -13.66 4.89 -5.74
C LYS A 158 -13.62 3.42 -6.15
N SER A 159 -12.43 2.83 -6.08
CA SER A 159 -12.08 1.61 -6.79
C SER A 159 -12.69 0.33 -6.24
N PHE A 160 -13.20 0.29 -5.00
CA PHE A 160 -13.65 -0.96 -4.38
C PHE A 160 -14.82 -1.61 -5.12
N LYS A 161 -15.93 -0.89 -5.30
CA LYS A 161 -17.10 -1.44 -6.03
C LYS A 161 -16.79 -1.72 -7.51
N PRO A 162 -16.08 -0.85 -8.25
CA PRO A 162 -15.57 -1.15 -9.58
C PRO A 162 -14.74 -2.43 -9.65
N HIS A 163 -13.83 -2.67 -8.70
CA HIS A 163 -13.03 -3.90 -8.65
C HIS A 163 -13.89 -5.15 -8.41
N ILE A 164 -14.88 -5.08 -7.51
CA ILE A 164 -15.84 -6.18 -7.32
C ILE A 164 -16.56 -6.51 -8.63
N ALA A 165 -17.06 -5.48 -9.33
CA ALA A 165 -17.75 -5.65 -10.59
C ALA A 165 -16.82 -6.19 -11.69
N SER A 166 -15.56 -5.76 -11.71
CA SER A 166 -14.52 -6.22 -12.63
C SER A 166 -14.21 -7.70 -12.44
N ALA A 167 -13.96 -8.14 -11.21
CA ALA A 167 -13.73 -9.56 -10.89
C ALA A 167 -14.92 -10.43 -11.32
N ARG A 168 -16.15 -9.98 -11.04
CA ARG A 168 -17.37 -10.70 -11.46
C ARG A 168 -17.54 -10.77 -12.98
N ARG A 169 -17.16 -9.72 -13.73
CA ARG A 169 -17.14 -9.76 -15.20
C ARG A 169 -16.13 -10.79 -15.73
N ALA A 170 -15.04 -11.02 -15.00
CA ALA A 170 -14.06 -12.08 -15.29
C ALA A 170 -14.53 -13.48 -14.84
N GLY A 171 -15.75 -13.62 -14.30
CA GLY A 171 -16.29 -14.90 -13.80
C GLY A 171 -15.78 -15.29 -12.42
N ILE A 172 -15.19 -14.37 -11.67
CA ILE A 172 -14.60 -14.61 -10.35
C ILE A 172 -15.47 -13.91 -9.29
N GLU A 173 -15.91 -14.64 -8.27
CA GLU A 173 -16.48 -14.02 -7.07
C GLU A 173 -15.33 -13.64 -6.12
N PRO A 174 -15.04 -12.34 -5.92
CA PRO A 174 -13.90 -11.93 -5.13
C PRO A 174 -14.17 -12.15 -3.64
N ARG A 175 -13.17 -12.67 -2.91
CA ARG A 175 -13.18 -12.67 -1.45
C ARG A 175 -12.95 -11.25 -0.95
N VAL A 176 -13.73 -10.81 0.04
CA VAL A 176 -13.54 -9.49 0.68
C VAL A 176 -13.03 -9.69 2.10
N VAL A 177 -11.88 -9.07 2.40
CA VAL A 177 -11.29 -9.05 3.75
C VAL A 177 -11.35 -7.64 4.27
N ARG A 178 -12.02 -7.43 5.40
CA ARG A 178 -12.01 -6.15 6.10
C ARG A 178 -11.05 -6.22 7.26
N ASN A 179 -10.07 -5.33 7.27
CA ASN A 179 -9.04 -5.28 8.29
C ASN A 179 -8.72 -3.80 8.61
N THR A 180 -8.78 -3.47 9.90
CA THR A 180 -8.60 -2.11 10.42
C THR A 180 -7.19 -1.54 10.28
N ALA A 181 -6.18 -2.38 10.06
CA ALA A 181 -4.82 -1.95 9.79
C ALA A 181 -4.68 -1.45 8.35
N TRP A 182 -5.27 -2.18 7.41
CA TRP A 182 -5.34 -1.81 6.00
C TRP A 182 -6.23 -0.60 5.74
N GLY A 183 -7.29 -0.41 6.55
CA GLY A 183 -8.27 0.65 6.34
C GLY A 183 -7.82 2.07 6.69
N LEU A 184 -6.56 2.29 7.12
CA LEU A 184 -6.06 3.63 7.48
C LEU A 184 -4.88 4.03 6.60
N ASP A 185 -5.19 4.51 5.40
CA ASP A 185 -4.31 5.26 4.51
C ASP A 185 -4.28 6.75 4.89
N VAL A 186 -3.11 7.38 4.79
CA VAL A 186 -2.92 8.77 5.28
C VAL A 186 -3.14 9.78 4.16
N ASP A 187 -4.36 10.23 3.92
CA ASP A 187 -4.69 11.19 2.85
C ASP A 187 -5.22 12.54 3.37
N THR A 188 -5.71 12.55 4.61
CA THR A 188 -6.32 13.70 5.27
C THR A 188 -5.67 13.97 6.62
N VAL A 189 -5.90 15.17 7.16
CA VAL A 189 -5.39 15.56 8.49
C VAL A 189 -5.97 14.65 9.58
N GLN A 190 -7.21 14.20 9.41
CA GLN A 190 -7.90 13.30 10.33
C GLN A 190 -7.26 11.91 10.35
N GLU A 191 -6.92 11.37 9.18
CA GLU A 191 -6.21 10.09 9.07
C GLU A 191 -4.78 10.19 9.61
N LEU A 192 -4.07 11.28 9.30
CA LEU A 192 -2.75 11.55 9.87
C LEU A 192 -2.78 11.59 11.40
N ALA A 193 -3.78 12.26 11.98
CA ALA A 193 -3.96 12.30 13.43
C ALA A 193 -4.32 10.92 14.01
N ALA A 194 -5.07 10.10 13.26
CA ALA A 194 -5.37 8.73 13.66
C ALA A 194 -4.13 7.83 13.64
N VAL A 195 -3.27 7.95 12.62
CA VAL A 195 -1.99 7.25 12.54
C VAL A 195 -1.06 7.71 13.66
N ALA A 196 -0.96 9.01 13.94
CA ALA A 196 -0.13 9.53 15.03
C ALA A 196 -0.47 8.93 16.41
N ARG A 197 -1.72 8.51 16.63
CA ARG A 197 -2.15 7.84 17.89
C ARG A 197 -1.85 6.35 17.93
N ARG A 198 -1.59 5.71 16.79
CA ARG A 198 -1.51 4.25 16.63
C ARG A 198 -0.14 3.74 16.17
N ALA A 199 0.67 4.60 15.56
CA ALA A 199 1.94 4.25 14.93
C ALA A 199 3.12 4.13 15.91
N ALA A 200 2.87 3.98 17.21
CA ALA A 200 3.94 3.86 18.19
C ALA A 200 4.84 2.66 17.86
N GLY A 201 6.15 2.89 17.78
CA GLY A 201 7.13 1.86 17.42
C GLY A 201 7.39 1.69 15.92
N THR A 202 6.62 2.36 15.04
CA THR A 202 6.90 2.39 13.59
C THR A 202 7.81 3.58 13.24
N ARG A 203 8.43 3.57 12.06
CA ARG A 203 9.22 4.71 11.55
C ARG A 203 8.36 5.94 11.35
N THR A 204 7.12 5.76 10.88
CA THR A 204 6.13 6.84 10.80
C THR A 204 5.84 7.45 12.17
N GLY A 205 5.59 6.63 13.19
CA GLY A 205 5.38 7.14 14.56
C GLY A 205 6.59 7.91 15.08
N GLN A 206 7.79 7.34 14.94
CA GLN A 206 9.04 7.99 15.35
C GLN A 206 9.26 9.32 14.63
N PHE A 207 8.98 9.38 13.32
CA PHE A 207 9.04 10.63 12.56
C PHE A 207 8.02 11.65 13.06
N LEU A 208 6.77 11.25 13.27
CA LEU A 208 5.70 12.14 13.74
C LEU A 208 5.99 12.71 15.14
N GLU A 209 6.60 11.91 16.02
CA GLU A 209 7.03 12.33 17.34
C GLU A 209 8.23 13.29 17.28
N SER A 210 9.32 12.89 16.61
CA SER A 210 10.58 13.66 16.57
C SER A 210 10.48 14.98 15.81
N SER A 211 9.63 15.06 14.78
CA SER A 211 9.34 16.30 14.05
C SER A 211 8.44 17.27 14.81
N GLY A 212 7.80 16.83 15.90
CA GLY A 212 6.79 17.60 16.62
C GLY A 212 5.42 17.66 15.92
N ILE A 213 5.23 16.98 14.79
CA ILE A 213 3.93 16.88 14.09
C ILE A 213 2.86 16.31 15.02
N ALA A 214 3.15 15.22 15.73
CA ALA A 214 2.20 14.59 16.65
C ALA A 214 1.69 15.58 17.72
N ALA A 215 2.58 16.40 18.27
CA ALA A 215 2.23 17.44 19.23
C ALA A 215 1.40 18.57 18.59
N ARG A 216 1.70 18.98 17.35
CA ARG A 216 0.89 19.97 16.60
C ARG A 216 -0.53 19.45 16.35
N LEU A 217 -0.67 18.20 15.92
CA LEU A 217 -1.96 17.56 15.66
C LEU A 217 -2.80 17.39 16.94
N ALA A 218 -2.18 17.06 18.07
CA ALA A 218 -2.88 16.95 19.35
C ALA A 218 -3.42 18.30 19.87
N ARG A 219 -2.78 19.42 19.50
CA ARG A 219 -3.20 20.78 19.88
C ARG A 219 -4.27 21.35 18.96
N ALA A 220 -4.33 20.91 17.71
CA ALA A 220 -5.39 21.25 16.79
C ALA A 220 -6.69 20.58 17.27
N LYS A 221 -7.55 21.34 17.97
CA LYS A 221 -8.88 20.86 18.38
C LYS A 221 -9.62 20.24 17.18
N PRO A 222 -10.47 19.21 17.38
CA PRO A 222 -11.31 18.72 16.30
C PRO A 222 -12.18 19.88 15.79
N GLN A 223 -12.06 20.20 14.51
CA GLN A 223 -13.07 20.99 13.83
C GLN A 223 -14.36 20.16 13.92
N SER A 224 -15.33 20.64 14.70
CA SER A 224 -16.66 20.05 14.75
C SER A 224 -17.34 20.27 13.39
N PRO A 225 -18.18 19.33 12.93
CA PRO A 225 -18.88 19.44 11.65
C PRO A 225 -19.80 20.66 11.56
#